data_AF-A0A7K3KKM6-F1
#
_entry.id   AF-A0A7K3KKM6-F1
#
_cell.length_a   1.000
_cell.length_b   1.000
_cell.length_c   1.000
_cell.angle_alpha   90.00
_cell.angle_beta   90.00
_cell.angle_gamma   90.00
#
_symmetry.space_group_name_H-M   'P 1'
#
loop_
_entity.id
_entity.type
_entity.pdbx_description
1 polymer ?
#
loop_
_entity_poly.entity_id
_entity_poly.type
_entity_poly.pdbx_seq_one_letter_code
_entity_poly.pdbx_strand_id
1 'polypeptide(L)'
;MALAGTINARLDESLKCHGGQVLDRNGLSATEAIRRLYQYLEREQQVPSWMLDDADAREEVARKRLRLRQLVGSAPLEAGCNARDEYRAHALEKCAPGVRE
;
A
#
# COMPACT_ATOMS: atom_id res chain seq x y z
N MET A 1 12.21 -11.41 -32.40
CA MET A 1 10.73 -11.38 -32.47
C MET A 1 10.21 -11.54 -31.05
N ALA A 2 9.59 -10.51 -30.48
CA ALA A 2 9.01 -10.62 -29.14
C ALA A 2 7.75 -11.50 -29.23
N LEU A 3 7.73 -12.61 -28.50
CA LEU A 3 6.54 -13.44 -28.35
C LEU A 3 5.47 -12.61 -27.62
N ALA A 4 4.30 -12.45 -28.23
CA ALA A 4 3.19 -11.76 -27.59
C ALA A 4 2.74 -12.57 -26.35
N GLY A 5 2.92 -11.99 -25.16
CA GLY A 5 2.39 -12.56 -23.91
C GLY A 5 0.90 -12.26 -23.74
N THR A 6 0.17 -13.17 -23.11
CA THR A 6 -1.25 -12.97 -22.76
C THR A 6 -1.38 -12.66 -21.28
N ILE A 7 -2.17 -11.64 -20.93
CA ILE A 7 -2.51 -11.30 -19.54
C ILE A 7 -3.96 -11.66 -19.31
N ASN A 8 -4.22 -12.54 -18.33
CA ASN A 8 -5.57 -12.91 -17.92
C ASN A 8 -5.83 -12.36 -16.52
N ALA A 9 -6.84 -11.49 -16.38
CA ALA A 9 -7.26 -10.91 -15.12
C ALA A 9 -8.76 -11.13 -14.92
N ARG A 10 -9.16 -11.46 -13.68
CA ARG A 10 -10.57 -11.54 -13.28
C ARG A 10 -10.99 -10.16 -12.78
N LEU A 11 -12.11 -9.66 -13.30
CA LEU A 11 -12.72 -8.40 -12.91
C LEU A 11 -14.20 -8.65 -12.61
N ASP A 12 -14.75 -7.89 -11.67
CA ASP A 12 -16.20 -7.83 -11.50
C ASP A 12 -16.87 -7.35 -12.79
N GLU A 13 -17.99 -7.96 -13.16
CA GLU A 13 -18.64 -7.68 -14.44
C GLU A 13 -19.13 -6.23 -14.55
N SER A 14 -19.62 -5.67 -13.44
CA SER A 14 -20.02 -4.25 -13.35
C SER A 14 -18.81 -3.33 -13.55
N LEU A 15 -17.66 -3.64 -12.94
CA LEU A 15 -16.43 -2.86 -13.08
C LEU A 15 -15.92 -2.89 -14.52
N LYS A 16 -15.92 -4.07 -15.14
CA LYS A 16 -15.53 -4.25 -16.55
C LYS A 16 -16.43 -3.44 -17.48
N CYS A 17 -17.75 -3.48 -17.27
CA CYS A 17 -18.70 -2.74 -18.10
C CYS A 17 -18.53 -1.22 -17.94
N HIS A 18 -18.51 -0.70 -16.71
CA HIS A 18 -18.36 0.74 -16.47
C HIS A 18 -17.00 1.25 -16.93
N GLY A 19 -15.92 0.51 -16.65
CA GLY A 19 -14.58 0.84 -17.12
C GLY A 19 -14.49 0.86 -18.64
N GLY A 20 -15.09 -0.13 -19.31
CA GLY A 20 -15.18 -0.18 -20.78
C GLY A 20 -15.86 1.04 -21.36
N GLN A 21 -17.00 1.46 -20.80
CA GLN A 21 -17.70 2.67 -21.25
C GLN A 21 -16.84 3.94 -21.13
N VAL A 22 -16.03 4.06 -20.07
CA VAL A 22 -15.12 5.21 -19.90
C VAL A 22 -14.02 5.17 -20.95
N LEU A 23 -13.44 3.99 -21.22
CA LEU A 23 -12.40 3.83 -22.24
C LEU A 23 -12.94 4.14 -23.65
N ASP A 24 -14.12 3.63 -23.98
CA ASP A 24 -14.78 3.88 -25.27
C ASP A 24 -15.06 5.37 -25.49
N ARG A 25 -15.53 6.09 -24.46
CA ARG A 25 -15.73 7.55 -24.51
C ARG A 25 -14.45 8.32 -24.81
N ASN A 26 -13.29 7.77 -24.46
CA ASN A 26 -11.98 8.37 -24.72
C ASN A 26 -11.29 7.76 -25.96
N GLY A 27 -11.98 6.92 -26.72
CA GLY A 27 -11.44 6.29 -27.94
C GLY A 27 -10.32 5.29 -27.68
N LEU A 28 -10.26 4.71 -26.47
CA LEU A 28 -9.24 3.74 -26.08
C LEU A 28 -9.85 2.35 -25.94
N SER A 29 -9.15 1.32 -26.43
CA SER A 29 -9.49 -0.06 -26.10
C SER A 29 -8.88 -0.46 -24.76
N ALA A 30 -9.47 -1.45 -24.09
CA ALA A 30 -8.90 -2.03 -22.87
C ALA A 30 -7.47 -2.55 -23.08
N THR A 31 -7.21 -3.21 -24.21
CA THR A 31 -5.89 -3.71 -24.58
C THR A 31 -4.88 -2.58 -24.75
N GLU A 32 -5.28 -1.47 -25.38
CA GLU A 32 -4.41 -0.31 -25.57
C GLU A 32 -4.12 0.40 -24.23
N ALA A 33 -5.13 0.52 -23.36
CA ALA A 33 -4.95 1.06 -22.02
C ALA A 33 -3.96 0.23 -21.20
N ILE A 34 -4.09 -1.10 -21.22
CA ILE A 34 -3.16 -2.02 -20.54
C ILE A 34 -1.76 -1.91 -21.17
N ARG A 35 -1.65 -1.86 -22.51
CA ARG A 35 -0.35 -1.70 -23.18
C ARG A 35 0.36 -0.42 -22.75
N ARG A 36 -0.35 0.71 -22.72
CA ARG A 36 0.21 2.00 -22.28
C ARG A 36 0.63 1.98 -20.81
N LEU A 37 -0.13 1.30 -19.96
CA LEU A 37 0.28 1.07 -18.58
C LEU A 37 1.61 0.31 -18.51
N TYR A 38 1.76 -0.80 -19.22
CA TYR A 38 3.01 -1.57 -19.19
C TYR A 38 4.19 -0.80 -19.80
N GLN A 39 3.96 0.01 -20.84
CA GLN A 39 4.98 0.92 -21.37
C GLN A 39 5.42 1.96 -20.34
N TYR A 40 4.48 2.51 -19.55
CA TYR A 40 4.80 3.42 -18.46
C TYR A 40 5.64 2.72 -17.38
N LEU A 41 5.22 1.52 -16.95
CA LEU A 41 5.94 0.73 -15.95
C LEU A 41 7.37 0.40 -16.41
N GLU A 42 7.54 0.04 -17.69
CA GLU A 42 8.85 -0.22 -18.29
C GLU A 42 9.73 1.04 -18.35
N ARG A 43 9.16 2.17 -18.77
CA ARG A 43 9.92 3.41 -18.95
C ARG A 43 10.32 4.07 -17.63
N GLU A 44 9.36 4.23 -16.73
CA GLU A 44 9.57 4.98 -15.47
C GLU A 44 10.08 4.07 -14.34
N GLN A 45 9.98 2.75 -14.48
CA GLN A 45 10.32 1.77 -13.43
C GLN A 45 9.60 2.07 -12.09
N GLN A 46 8.41 2.65 -12.17
CA GLN A 46 7.59 3.06 -11.03
C GLN A 46 6.12 2.74 -11.27
N VAL A 47 5.41 2.39 -10.20
CA VAL A 47 3.96 2.20 -10.23
C VAL A 47 3.28 3.58 -10.19
N PRO A 48 2.25 3.84 -11.02
CA PRO A 48 1.51 5.10 -10.96
C PRO A 48 0.95 5.37 -9.56
N SER A 49 1.07 6.60 -9.06
CA SER A 49 0.72 6.96 -7.68
C SER A 49 -0.74 6.66 -7.32
N TRP A 50 -1.67 6.77 -8.26
CA TRP A 50 -3.09 6.45 -8.06
C TRP A 50 -3.39 4.95 -7.95
N MET A 51 -2.44 4.08 -8.29
CA MET A 51 -2.54 2.63 -8.00
C MET A 51 -2.06 2.30 -6.59
N LEU A 52 -1.36 3.25 -5.94
CA LEU A 52 -0.82 3.10 -4.61
C LEU A 52 -1.83 3.67 -3.61
N ASP A 53 -2.75 2.84 -3.12
CA ASP A 53 -3.49 3.16 -1.89
C ASP A 53 -3.78 1.91 -1.02
N ASP A 54 -3.78 2.13 0.30
CA ASP A 54 -3.78 1.22 1.46
C ASP A 54 -2.58 0.24 1.62
N ALA A 55 -2.06 -0.31 0.54
CA ALA A 55 -0.88 -1.20 0.60
C ALA A 55 0.39 -0.44 1.03
N ASP A 56 0.61 0.76 0.48
CA ASP A 56 1.75 1.61 0.82
C ASP A 56 1.65 2.20 2.23
N ALA A 57 0.44 2.46 2.75
CA ALA A 57 0.27 2.87 4.14
C ALA A 57 0.72 1.77 5.11
N ARG A 58 0.36 0.51 4.82
CA ARG A 58 0.83 -0.65 5.60
C ARG A 58 2.34 -0.87 5.45
N GLU A 59 2.88 -0.66 4.25
CA GLU A 59 4.30 -0.84 3.97
C GLU A 59 5.17 0.30 4.53
N GLU A 60 4.67 1.54 4.56
CA GLU A 60 5.30 2.65 5.26
C GLU A 60 5.26 2.47 6.78
N VAL A 61 4.14 2.00 7.34
CA VAL A 61 4.05 1.61 8.76
C VAL A 61 5.03 0.46 9.07
N ALA A 62 5.16 -0.51 8.17
CA ALA A 62 6.13 -1.60 8.32
C ALA A 62 7.59 -1.10 8.25
N ARG A 63 7.91 -0.20 7.31
CA ARG A 63 9.23 0.45 7.19
C ARG A 63 9.55 1.31 8.43
N LYS A 64 8.60 2.09 8.93
CA LYS A 64 8.72 2.86 10.18
C LYS A 64 8.98 1.94 11.37
N ARG A 65 8.23 0.84 11.51
CA ARG A 65 8.46 -0.17 12.55
C ARG A 65 9.84 -0.82 12.45
N LEU A 66 10.32 -1.10 11.24
CA LEU A 66 11.65 -1.69 11.03
C LEU A 66 12.76 -0.72 11.47
N ARG A 67 12.68 0.57 11.10
CA ARG A 67 13.63 1.60 11.53
C ARG A 67 13.65 1.76 13.05
N LEU A 68 12.47 1.76 13.70
CA LEU A 68 12.38 1.85 15.15
C LEU A 68 12.97 0.60 15.85
N ARG A 69 12.83 -0.59 15.26
CA ARG A 69 13.47 -1.82 15.78
C ARG A 69 15.00 -1.75 15.74
N GLN A 70 15.58 -1.04 14.77
CA GLN A 70 17.03 -0.84 14.69
C GLN A 70 17.59 0.06 15.80
N LEU A 71 16.72 0.83 16.48
CA LEU A 71 17.09 1.71 17.58
C LEU A 71 16.95 1.05 18.96
N VAL A 72 16.54 -0.21 19.02
CA VAL A 72 16.40 -0.95 20.29
C VAL A 72 17.78 -1.08 20.94
N GLY A 73 17.88 -0.67 22.21
CA GLY A 73 19.14 -0.67 22.97
C GLY A 73 20.02 0.58 22.79
N SER A 74 19.56 1.59 22.03
CA SER A 74 20.31 2.84 21.82
C SER A 74 20.29 3.80 23.03
N ALA A 75 19.41 3.58 24.00
CA ALA A 75 19.32 4.37 25.21
C ALA A 75 19.31 3.48 26.47
N PRO A 76 20.05 3.83 27.53
CA PRO A 76 19.97 3.14 28.80
C PRO A 76 18.61 3.38 29.44
N LEU A 77 18.00 2.30 29.97
CA LEU A 77 16.81 2.39 30.81
C LEU A 77 17.26 2.44 32.28
N GLU A 78 16.55 3.20 33.11
CA GLU A 78 16.83 3.22 34.55
C GLU A 78 16.61 1.85 35.19
N ALA A 79 17.37 1.55 36.24
CA ALA A 79 17.33 0.26 36.89
C ALA A 79 15.93 -0.02 37.46
N GLY A 80 15.29 -1.10 37.00
CA GLY A 80 13.92 -1.48 37.39
C GLY A 80 12.82 -1.03 36.43
N CYS A 81 13.13 -0.21 35.41
CA CYS A 81 12.18 0.15 34.37
C CYS A 81 11.99 -1.00 33.37
N ASN A 82 10.76 -1.52 33.30
CA ASN A 82 10.34 -2.40 32.23
C ASN A 82 9.52 -1.60 31.20
N ALA A 83 10.20 -1.14 30.15
CA ALA A 83 9.59 -0.36 29.06
C ALA A 83 8.38 -1.08 28.41
N ARG A 84 8.32 -2.42 28.49
CA ARG A 84 7.19 -3.19 27.97
C ARG A 84 5.93 -3.06 28.83
N ASP A 85 6.09 -2.99 30.15
CA ASP A 85 4.98 -2.82 31.08
C ASP A 85 4.44 -1.39 31.04
N GLU A 86 5.34 -0.39 30.95
CA GLU A 86 4.98 1.01 30.75
C GLU A 86 4.24 1.24 29.42
N TYR A 87 4.75 0.66 28.32
CA TYR A 87 4.05 0.71 27.03
C TYR A 87 2.67 0.06 27.09
N ARG A 88 2.53 -1.06 27.81
CA ARG A 88 1.26 -1.76 27.97
C ARG A 88 0.25 -0.94 28.76
N ALA A 89 0.69 -0.28 29.85
CA ALA A 89 -0.14 0.63 30.64
C ALA A 89 -0.64 1.80 29.79
N HIS A 90 0.26 2.47 29.05
CA HIS A 90 -0.10 3.58 28.16
C HIS A 90 -1.01 3.15 26.99
N ALA A 91 -0.82 1.94 26.45
CA ALA A 91 -1.69 1.42 25.39
C ALA A 91 -3.11 1.14 25.88
N LEU A 92 -3.27 0.67 27.12
CA LEU A 92 -4.58 0.47 27.77
C LEU A 92 -5.27 1.82 28.02
N GLU A 93 -4.53 2.83 28.44
CA GLU A 93 -5.03 4.20 28.63
C GLU A 93 -5.54 4.81 27.32
N LYS A 94 -4.76 4.70 26.23
CA LYS A 94 -5.17 5.20 24.90
C LYS A 94 -6.36 4.49 24.27
N CYS A 95 -6.59 3.22 24.64
CA CYS A 95 -7.69 2.41 24.14
C CYS A 95 -8.90 2.41 25.09
N ALA A 96 -8.91 3.23 26.14
CA ALA A 96 -10.03 3.36 27.03
C ALA A 96 -11.26 3.91 26.28
N PRO A 97 -12.47 3.37 26.53
CA PRO A 97 -13.69 3.86 25.88
C PRO A 97 -13.91 5.35 26.23
N GLY A 98 -14.07 6.19 25.20
CA GLY A 98 -14.24 7.65 25.32
C GLY A 98 -13.02 8.52 24.96
N VAL A 99 -11.87 7.93 24.60
CA VAL A 99 -10.64 8.68 24.23
C VAL A 99 -10.50 8.90 22.70
N ARG A 100 -11.30 8.18 21.90
CA ARG A 100 -11.35 8.28 20.43
C ARG A 100 -12.78 8.51 19.98
N GLU A 101 -13.22 9.76 20.00
CA GLU A 101 -14.38 10.25 19.23
C GLU A 101 -13.94 10.67 17.83
#